data_AF-A0AAW2BSW5-F1
#
_entry.id   AF-A0AAW2BSW5-F1
#
_cell.length_a   1.000
_cell.length_b   1.000
_cell.length_c   1.000
_cell.angle_alpha   90.00
_cell.angle_beta   90.00
_cell.angle_gamma   90.00
#
_symmetry.space_group_name_H-M   'P 1'
#
loop_
_entity.id
_entity.type
_entity.pdbx_description
1 polymer ?
#
loop_
_entity_poly.entity_id
_entity_poly.type
_entity_poly.pdbx_seq_one_letter_code
_entity_poly.pdbx_strand_id
1 'polypeptide(L)'
;MNKTKPHVLHLLLVLSCTWVLTISATSDAYPSVSDCGVVDEIVVPVRREVCGEGKIFDISHRYREEMPSFQSDDGLGQFLWLRLSMKNGSVANVSELKFSTHSGTHVDAPGHIFDHFYDAGFDVDSLDLEVLNGPALLVDVPRDKNITTEVMKSLNIPKGIRRVLFRTLNTDRSIFRLGAKEM
;
A
#
# COMPACT_ATOMS: atom_id res chain seq x y z
N MET A 1 18.93 -31.77 73.67
CA MET A 1 17.59 -31.60 73.05
C MET A 1 17.17 -30.16 73.31
N ASN A 2 16.87 -29.25 72.39
CA ASN A 2 16.71 -29.22 70.94
C ASN A 2 17.20 -27.85 70.46
N LYS A 3 18.00 -27.81 69.40
CA LYS A 3 18.41 -26.58 68.72
C LYS A 3 17.27 -26.12 67.79
N THR A 4 16.82 -24.89 67.95
CA THR A 4 15.90 -24.20 67.04
C THR A 4 16.63 -23.93 65.71
N LYS A 5 16.05 -24.38 64.59
CA LYS A 5 16.51 -24.05 63.23
C LYS A 5 15.67 -22.91 62.66
N PRO A 6 16.25 -21.97 61.90
CA PRO A 6 15.49 -20.93 61.21
C PRO A 6 14.88 -21.49 59.91
N HIS A 7 13.63 -21.12 59.64
CA HIS A 7 12.97 -21.39 58.36
C HIS A 7 13.55 -20.45 57.29
N VAL A 8 14.26 -21.05 56.32
CA VAL A 8 14.68 -20.38 55.09
C VAL A 8 13.48 -20.38 54.14
N LEU A 9 12.99 -19.18 53.80
CA LEU A 9 11.97 -18.97 52.79
C LEU A 9 12.60 -19.14 51.40
N HIS A 10 12.35 -20.27 50.74
CA HIS A 10 12.77 -20.48 49.36
C HIS A 10 11.83 -19.74 48.40
N LEU A 11 12.32 -18.62 47.86
CA LEU A 11 11.71 -17.90 46.75
C LEU A 11 11.95 -18.70 45.46
N LEU A 12 10.94 -19.46 45.01
CA LEU A 12 10.93 -20.15 43.72
C LEU A 12 10.69 -19.10 42.60
N LEU A 13 11.76 -18.71 41.92
CA LEU A 13 11.71 -17.89 40.72
C LEU A 13 11.27 -18.78 39.53
N VAL A 14 9.99 -18.74 39.17
CA VAL A 14 9.49 -19.42 37.98
C VAL A 14 9.85 -18.58 36.75
N LEU A 15 10.94 -18.95 36.09
CA LEU A 15 11.33 -18.39 34.80
C LEU A 15 10.35 -18.91 33.73
N SER A 16 9.25 -18.18 33.51
CA SER A 16 8.36 -18.45 32.39
C SER A 16 9.01 -17.93 31.12
N CYS A 17 9.71 -18.81 30.40
CA CYS A 17 10.07 -18.59 29.02
C CYS A 17 8.77 -18.56 28.20
N THR A 18 8.17 -17.39 28.04
CA THR A 18 7.15 -17.17 27.02
C THR A 18 7.87 -17.19 25.68
N TRP A 19 7.82 -18.33 24.99
CA TRP A 19 8.12 -18.41 23.58
C TRP A 19 7.09 -17.52 22.87
N VAL A 20 7.51 -16.31 22.48
CA VAL A 20 6.70 -15.47 21.59
C VAL A 20 6.76 -16.16 20.24
N LEU A 21 5.79 -17.03 19.98
CA LEU A 21 5.46 -17.45 18.63
C LEU A 21 5.00 -16.19 17.90
N THR A 22 5.89 -15.61 17.10
CA THR A 22 5.52 -14.66 16.07
C THR A 22 4.68 -15.42 15.04
N ILE A 23 3.37 -15.42 15.23
CA ILE A 23 2.43 -15.79 14.18
C ILE A 23 2.52 -14.65 13.17
N SER A 24 3.29 -14.83 12.09
CA SER A 24 3.08 -14.01 10.90
C SER A 24 1.63 -14.24 10.49
N ALA A 25 0.80 -13.20 10.61
CA ALA A 25 -0.59 -13.27 10.20
C ALA A 25 -0.61 -13.57 8.69
N THR A 26 -0.82 -14.83 8.34
CA THR A 26 -1.10 -15.21 6.96
C THR A 26 -2.46 -14.61 6.63
N SER A 27 -2.48 -13.55 5.85
CA SER A 27 -3.73 -12.98 5.36
C SER A 27 -4.37 -14.02 4.45
N ASP A 28 -5.58 -14.50 4.77
CA ASP A 28 -6.33 -15.43 3.90
C ASP A 28 -6.55 -14.85 2.49
N ALA A 29 -6.44 -13.53 2.33
CA ALA A 29 -6.47 -12.86 1.03
C ALA A 29 -5.21 -13.09 0.17
N TYR A 30 -4.07 -13.38 0.80
CA TYR A 30 -2.81 -13.72 0.16
C TYR A 30 -2.25 -14.98 0.82
N PRO A 31 -2.76 -16.18 0.48
CA PRO A 31 -2.26 -17.40 1.08
C PRO A 31 -0.76 -17.53 0.80
N SER A 32 0.05 -17.49 1.86
CA SER A 32 1.45 -17.87 1.78
C SER A 32 1.53 -19.36 1.47
N VAL A 33 2.51 -19.76 0.65
CA VAL A 33 2.79 -21.16 0.34
C VAL A 33 3.00 -21.90 1.66
N SER A 34 2.17 -22.90 1.94
CA SER A 34 2.28 -23.72 3.14
C SER A 34 3.42 -24.73 2.98
N ASP A 35 4.32 -24.79 3.95
CA ASP A 35 5.49 -25.69 3.96
C ASP A 35 5.13 -27.14 4.36
N CYS A 36 3.90 -27.59 4.10
CA CYS A 36 3.43 -28.91 4.52
C CYS A 36 2.71 -29.63 3.37
N GLY A 37 3.53 -30.25 2.52
CA GLY A 37 3.27 -31.60 2.00
C GLY A 37 2.09 -31.81 1.06
N VAL A 38 2.08 -31.14 -0.11
CA VAL A 38 1.81 -31.72 -1.44
C VAL A 38 2.52 -30.78 -2.42
N VAL A 39 3.41 -31.28 -3.27
CA VAL A 39 4.02 -30.47 -4.34
C VAL A 39 3.01 -30.38 -5.49
N ASP A 40 1.95 -29.60 -5.28
CA ASP A 40 1.28 -28.97 -6.42
C ASP A 40 2.31 -28.02 -7.07
N GLU A 41 2.32 -27.93 -8.40
CA GLU A 41 3.16 -26.97 -9.12
C GLU A 41 3.03 -25.60 -8.46
N ILE A 42 4.16 -25.03 -8.00
CA ILE A 42 4.16 -23.70 -7.41
C ILE A 42 3.89 -22.71 -8.55
N VAL A 43 2.61 -22.40 -8.77
CA VAL A 43 2.17 -21.41 -9.75
C VAL A 43 2.44 -20.03 -9.18
N VAL A 44 3.58 -19.44 -9.54
CA VAL A 44 3.92 -18.06 -9.19
C VAL A 44 3.40 -17.11 -10.27
N PRO A 45 2.54 -16.14 -9.94
CA PRO A 45 2.07 -15.17 -10.93
C PRO A 45 3.23 -14.28 -11.40
N VAL A 46 3.44 -14.21 -12.71
CA VAL A 46 4.42 -13.28 -13.30
C VAL A 46 3.86 -11.86 -13.18
N ARG A 47 4.53 -11.02 -12.40
CA ARG A 47 4.21 -9.58 -12.28
C ARG A 47 5.11 -8.82 -13.25
N ARG A 48 4.51 -8.11 -14.21
CA ARG A 48 5.23 -7.30 -15.20
C ARG A 48 4.86 -5.84 -15.02
N GLU A 49 5.85 -4.99 -14.76
CA GLU A 49 5.69 -3.53 -14.79
C GLU A 49 5.69 -2.99 -16.23
N VAL A 50 6.09 -3.82 -17.21
CA VAL A 50 6.16 -3.44 -18.62
C VAL A 50 5.44 -4.48 -19.48
N CYS A 51 4.48 -4.01 -20.27
CA CYS A 51 3.56 -4.80 -21.07
C CYS A 51 3.55 -4.33 -22.53
N GLY A 52 2.93 -5.13 -23.41
CA GLY A 52 2.73 -4.77 -24.82
C GLY A 52 4.04 -4.49 -25.57
N GLU A 53 5.04 -5.37 -25.44
CA GLU A 53 6.35 -5.22 -26.10
C GLU A 53 7.12 -3.94 -25.71
N GLY A 54 6.97 -3.47 -24.47
CA GLY A 54 7.65 -2.26 -24.01
C GLY A 54 6.87 -0.97 -24.23
N LYS A 55 5.61 -1.04 -24.66
CA LYS A 55 4.78 0.13 -24.98
C LYS A 55 3.94 0.61 -23.80
N ILE A 56 3.64 -0.28 -22.84
CA ILE A 56 2.80 0.01 -21.68
C ILE A 56 3.65 -0.14 -20.44
N PHE A 57 3.80 0.95 -19.69
CA PHE A 57 4.49 0.98 -18.41
C PHE A 57 3.46 1.13 -17.31
N ASP A 58 3.43 0.20 -16.37
CA ASP A 58 2.65 0.31 -15.15
C ASP A 58 3.37 1.26 -14.19
N ILE A 59 2.70 2.36 -13.86
CA ILE A 59 3.16 3.35 -12.89
C ILE A 59 2.34 3.30 -11.60
N SER A 60 1.58 2.20 -11.40
CA SER A 60 0.72 2.00 -10.24
C SER A 60 1.46 1.31 -9.12
N HIS A 61 1.24 1.77 -7.88
CA HIS A 61 1.75 1.08 -6.71
C HIS A 61 0.83 -0.10 -6.35
N ARG A 62 1.45 -1.26 -6.08
CA ARG A 62 0.75 -2.40 -5.50
C ARG A 62 0.28 -2.05 -4.10
N TYR A 63 -1.00 -2.29 -3.84
CA TYR A 63 -1.57 -2.18 -2.51
C TYR A 63 -0.99 -3.23 -1.56
N ARG A 64 -0.55 -2.76 -0.40
CA ARG A 64 0.04 -3.54 0.69
C ARG A 64 -0.44 -2.95 2.00
N GLU A 65 -0.53 -3.76 3.05
CA GLU A 65 -1.04 -3.31 4.35
C GLU A 65 -0.14 -2.22 4.94
N GLU A 66 1.16 -2.28 4.67
CA GLU A 66 2.16 -1.35 5.22
C GLU A 66 2.31 -0.08 4.38
N MET A 67 1.65 0.04 3.23
CA MET A 67 1.85 1.20 2.39
C MET A 67 1.39 2.48 3.11
N PRO A 68 2.03 3.63 2.84
CA PRO A 68 1.62 4.90 3.42
C PRO A 68 0.14 5.19 3.19
N SER A 69 -0.54 5.64 4.24
CA SER A 69 -1.94 6.08 4.17
C SER A 69 -2.10 7.42 4.89
N PHE A 70 -2.97 8.27 4.36
CA PHE A 70 -3.21 9.60 4.92
C PHE A 70 -3.68 9.49 6.38
N GLN A 71 -3.06 10.27 7.27
CA GLN A 71 -3.35 10.30 8.72
C GLN A 71 -3.26 8.92 9.41
N SER A 72 -2.42 8.02 8.92
CA SER A 72 -2.17 6.72 9.54
C SER A 72 -0.68 6.45 9.67
N ASP A 73 -0.22 6.28 10.90
CA ASP A 73 1.16 5.87 11.22
C ASP A 73 1.39 4.37 10.95
N ASP A 74 0.31 3.58 10.91
CA ASP A 74 0.35 2.13 10.69
C ASP A 74 0.18 1.74 9.21
N GLY A 75 0.08 2.73 8.31
CA GLY A 75 -0.16 2.49 6.89
C GLY A 75 -1.63 2.19 6.58
N LEU A 76 -1.87 1.35 5.58
CA LEU A 76 -3.21 1.02 5.10
C LEU A 76 -3.96 0.02 6.01
N GLY A 77 -3.21 -0.85 6.69
CA GLY A 77 -3.76 -1.95 7.49
C GLY A 77 -4.43 -3.03 6.65
N GLN A 78 -5.18 -3.92 7.30
CA GLN A 78 -5.94 -4.97 6.62
C GLN A 78 -7.00 -4.34 5.70
N PHE A 79 -6.76 -4.40 4.40
CA PHE A 79 -7.64 -3.79 3.39
C PHE A 79 -8.33 -4.81 2.49
N LEU A 80 -7.92 -6.09 2.54
CA LEU A 80 -8.42 -7.17 1.68
C LEU A 80 -8.60 -8.44 2.52
N TRP A 81 -9.73 -9.13 2.36
CA TRP A 81 -10.00 -10.42 3.01
C TRP A 81 -10.79 -11.34 2.08
N LEU A 82 -10.68 -12.65 2.33
CA LEU A 82 -11.43 -13.66 1.60
C LEU A 82 -12.77 -13.91 2.30
N ARG A 83 -13.88 -13.54 1.66
CA ARG A 83 -15.25 -13.73 2.18
C ARG A 83 -15.75 -15.17 1.98
N LEU A 84 -15.51 -15.75 0.80
CA LEU A 84 -15.84 -17.15 0.48
C LEU A 84 -14.62 -17.85 -0.11
N SER A 85 -14.40 -19.11 0.26
CA SER A 85 -13.23 -19.89 -0.14
C SER A 85 -13.63 -21.22 -0.77
N MET A 86 -13.01 -21.56 -1.90
CA MET A 86 -13.16 -22.89 -2.52
C MET A 86 -12.63 -23.99 -1.62
N LYS A 87 -11.59 -23.70 -0.82
CA LYS A 87 -11.09 -24.64 0.21
C LYS A 87 -12.16 -24.97 1.26
N ASN A 88 -13.13 -24.07 1.45
CA ASN A 88 -14.25 -24.23 2.39
C ASN A 88 -15.57 -24.62 1.68
N GLY A 89 -15.49 -25.17 0.46
CA GLY A 89 -16.66 -25.68 -0.26
C GLY A 89 -17.45 -24.67 -1.09
N SER A 90 -16.96 -23.43 -1.21
CA SER A 90 -17.53 -22.47 -2.17
C SER A 90 -17.22 -22.87 -3.61
N VAL A 91 -18.08 -22.48 -4.56
CA VAL A 91 -17.82 -22.65 -6.01
C VAL A 91 -16.76 -21.68 -6.56
N ALA A 92 -16.42 -20.64 -5.79
CA ALA A 92 -15.42 -19.64 -6.15
C ALA A 92 -14.75 -19.02 -4.90
N ASN A 93 -13.55 -18.48 -5.08
CA ASN A 93 -12.90 -17.60 -4.10
C ASN A 93 -13.47 -16.19 -4.29
N VAL A 94 -14.10 -15.63 -3.25
CA VAL A 94 -14.71 -14.29 -3.28
C VAL A 94 -14.01 -13.42 -2.26
N SER A 95 -13.31 -12.39 -2.71
CA SER A 95 -12.62 -11.43 -1.85
C SER A 95 -13.41 -10.13 -1.71
N GLU A 96 -13.22 -9.46 -0.58
CA GLU A 96 -13.73 -8.12 -0.30
C GLU A 96 -12.57 -7.21 0.09
N LEU A 97 -12.70 -5.93 -0.26
CA LEU A 97 -11.73 -4.91 0.07
C LEU A 97 -12.39 -3.66 0.66
N LYS A 98 -11.65 -2.95 1.51
CA LYS A 98 -12.05 -1.67 2.09
C LYS A 98 -10.80 -0.83 2.36
N PHE A 99 -10.76 0.36 1.77
CA PHE A 99 -9.72 1.36 1.99
C PHE A 99 -10.23 2.75 1.59
N SER A 100 -9.45 3.79 1.89
CA SER A 100 -9.76 5.17 1.49
C SER A 100 -9.61 5.35 -0.02
N THR A 101 -10.48 6.12 -0.66
CA THR A 101 -10.35 6.47 -2.09
C THR A 101 -9.05 7.18 -2.43
N HIS A 102 -8.37 7.73 -1.42
CA HIS A 102 -7.08 8.43 -1.54
C HIS A 102 -5.88 7.57 -1.13
N SER A 103 -6.00 6.25 -1.25
CA SER A 103 -4.90 5.30 -1.01
C SER A 103 -4.14 5.00 -2.31
N GLY A 104 -2.82 4.83 -2.23
CA GLY A 104 -1.99 4.43 -3.36
C GLY A 104 -2.05 5.34 -4.59
N THR A 105 -1.87 4.76 -5.79
CA THR A 105 -2.03 5.48 -7.05
C THR A 105 -3.53 5.69 -7.31
N HIS A 106 -3.98 6.94 -7.28
CA HIS A 106 -5.40 7.32 -7.39
C HIS A 106 -5.57 8.65 -8.15
N VAL A 107 -6.82 9.08 -8.32
CA VAL A 107 -7.21 10.38 -8.88
C VAL A 107 -8.19 11.07 -7.94
N ASP A 108 -8.11 12.40 -7.87
CA ASP A 108 -9.04 13.21 -7.09
C ASP A 108 -10.04 13.92 -8.02
N ALA A 109 -11.32 13.83 -7.67
CA ALA A 109 -12.38 14.61 -8.31
C ALA A 109 -12.51 16.00 -7.67
N PRO A 110 -13.07 17.02 -8.36
CA PRO A 110 -13.22 18.36 -7.80
C PRO A 110 -13.97 18.42 -6.47
N GLY A 111 -15.00 17.58 -6.30
CA GLY A 111 -15.74 17.47 -5.04
C GLY A 111 -14.92 17.02 -3.84
N HIS A 112 -13.70 16.49 -4.03
CA HIS A 112 -12.81 16.16 -2.91
C HIS A 112 -12.35 17.40 -2.13
N ILE A 113 -12.12 18.53 -2.81
CA ILE A 113 -11.53 19.74 -2.23
C ILE A 113 -12.51 20.91 -2.14
N PHE A 114 -13.50 20.96 -3.04
CA PHE A 114 -14.44 22.07 -3.13
C PHE A 114 -15.85 21.65 -2.73
N ASP A 115 -16.32 22.16 -1.59
CA ASP A 115 -17.60 21.79 -0.97
C ASP A 115 -18.81 21.94 -1.91
N HIS A 116 -18.92 23.08 -2.58
CA HIS A 116 -19.99 23.32 -3.55
C HIS A 116 -19.97 22.38 -4.76
N PHE A 117 -18.82 21.79 -5.11
CA PHE A 117 -18.73 20.75 -6.15
C PHE A 117 -19.12 19.38 -5.62
N TYR A 118 -18.88 19.10 -4.34
CA TYR A 118 -19.38 17.89 -3.69
C TYR A 118 -20.91 17.85 -3.69
N ASP A 119 -21.55 18.94 -3.24
CA ASP A 119 -23.01 19.06 -3.24
C ASP A 119 -23.63 18.97 -4.63
N ALA A 120 -22.89 19.42 -5.66
CA ALA A 120 -23.31 19.35 -7.05
C ALA A 120 -22.99 18.01 -7.75
N GLY A 121 -22.39 17.04 -7.05
CA GLY A 121 -22.12 15.70 -7.57
C GLY A 121 -20.93 15.60 -8.54
N PHE A 122 -19.96 16.52 -8.45
CA PHE A 122 -18.71 16.42 -9.23
C PHE A 122 -17.75 15.40 -8.62
N ASP A 123 -18.11 14.12 -8.74
CA ASP A 123 -17.29 12.99 -8.33
C ASP A 123 -16.53 12.36 -9.52
N VAL A 124 -15.86 11.22 -9.29
CA VAL A 124 -14.98 10.60 -10.30
C VAL A 124 -15.73 10.13 -11.55
N ASP A 125 -17.01 9.78 -11.44
CA ASP A 125 -17.80 9.31 -12.59
C ASP A 125 -18.23 10.45 -13.52
N SER A 126 -18.16 11.69 -13.02
CA SER A 126 -18.43 12.92 -13.78
C SER A 126 -17.23 13.41 -14.60
N LEU A 127 -16.03 12.84 -14.38
CA LEU A 127 -14.81 13.26 -15.08
C LEU A 127 -14.85 12.89 -16.57
N ASP A 128 -14.54 13.87 -17.43
CA ASP A 128 -14.35 13.61 -18.85
C ASP A 128 -13.15 12.67 -19.05
N LEU A 129 -13.37 11.54 -19.74
CA LEU A 129 -12.33 10.56 -20.04
C LEU A 129 -11.18 11.15 -20.85
N GLU A 130 -11.42 12.20 -21.64
CA GLU A 130 -10.37 12.94 -22.34
C GLU A 130 -9.42 13.64 -21.38
N VAL A 131 -9.79 13.89 -20.12
CA VAL A 131 -8.91 14.41 -19.06
C VAL A 131 -7.93 13.34 -18.58
N LEU A 132 -8.36 12.08 -18.53
CA LEU A 132 -7.56 10.96 -18.04
C LEU A 132 -6.73 10.29 -19.14
N ASN A 133 -7.08 10.49 -20.41
CA ASN A 133 -6.46 9.81 -21.54
C ASN A 133 -5.85 10.80 -22.55
N GLY A 134 -4.61 10.54 -22.95
CA GLY A 134 -3.95 11.24 -24.05
C GLY A 134 -2.48 11.59 -23.74
N PRO A 135 -1.83 12.39 -24.61
CA PRO A 135 -0.43 12.73 -24.46
C PRO A 135 -0.14 13.41 -23.12
N ALA A 136 0.92 12.97 -22.45
CA ALA A 136 1.42 13.56 -21.21
C ALA A 136 2.92 13.84 -21.34
N LEU A 137 3.35 14.94 -20.74
CA LEU A 137 4.76 15.29 -20.61
C LEU A 137 5.27 14.81 -19.26
N LEU A 138 6.25 13.92 -19.25
CA LEU A 138 7.00 13.58 -18.04
C LEU A 138 8.12 14.61 -17.84
N VAL A 139 8.11 15.29 -16.70
CA VAL A 139 9.09 16.32 -16.35
C VAL A 139 9.83 15.90 -15.10
N ASP A 140 11.16 15.95 -15.16
CA ASP A 140 12.01 15.68 -14.00
C ASP A 140 12.24 16.95 -13.19
N VAL A 141 11.86 16.92 -11.92
CA VAL A 141 11.95 18.07 -11.00
C VAL A 141 13.26 18.00 -10.21
N PRO A 142 13.93 19.14 -9.93
CA PRO A 142 15.09 19.19 -9.04
C PRO A 142 14.83 18.50 -7.70
N ARG A 143 15.78 17.67 -7.28
CA ARG A 143 15.62 16.80 -6.08
C ARG A 143 15.76 17.54 -4.76
N ASP A 144 16.38 18.72 -4.78
CA ASP A 144 16.70 19.54 -3.62
C ASP A 144 15.66 20.65 -3.37
N LYS A 145 14.54 20.68 -4.11
CA LYS A 145 13.58 21.80 -4.08
C LYS A 145 12.13 21.35 -4.11
N ASN A 146 11.27 22.15 -3.47
CA ASN A 146 9.81 22.08 -3.65
C ASN A 146 9.41 22.68 -5.01
N ILE A 147 8.27 22.26 -5.54
CA ILE A 147 7.73 22.79 -6.81
C ILE A 147 7.10 24.17 -6.56
N THR A 148 7.91 25.22 -6.59
CA THR A 148 7.46 26.62 -6.51
C THR A 148 7.23 27.22 -7.90
N THR A 149 6.71 28.45 -7.95
CA THR A 149 6.57 29.22 -9.20
C THR A 149 7.90 29.37 -9.94
N GLU A 150 9.01 29.59 -9.23
CA GLU A 150 10.36 29.71 -9.80
C GLU A 150 10.80 28.40 -10.44
N VAL A 151 10.59 27.27 -9.73
CA VAL A 151 10.88 25.93 -10.28
C VAL A 151 10.03 25.69 -11.52
N MET A 152 8.72 25.93 -11.46
CA MET A 152 7.80 25.77 -12.58
C MET A 152 8.23 26.57 -13.82
N LYS A 153 8.70 27.80 -13.64
CA LYS A 153 9.27 28.61 -14.75
C LYS A 153 10.54 27.98 -15.33
N SER A 154 11.42 27.44 -14.48
CA SER A 154 12.68 26.82 -14.91
C SER A 154 12.50 25.50 -15.68
N LEU A 155 11.37 24.81 -15.48
CA LEU A 155 11.07 23.55 -16.17
C LEU A 155 10.77 23.74 -17.67
N ASN A 156 10.57 24.98 -18.12
CA ASN A 156 10.36 25.33 -19.54
C ASN A 156 9.29 24.45 -20.24
N ILE A 157 8.20 24.14 -19.54
CA ILE A 157 7.11 23.32 -20.08
C ILE A 157 6.49 24.03 -21.31
N PRO A 158 6.43 23.38 -22.49
CA PRO A 158 5.84 23.98 -23.68
C PRO A 158 4.38 24.38 -23.48
N LYS A 159 3.95 25.46 -24.16
CA LYS A 159 2.53 25.82 -24.21
C LYS A 159 1.73 24.73 -24.94
N GLY A 160 0.49 24.53 -24.51
CA GLY A 160 -0.45 23.57 -25.12
C GLY A 160 -0.38 22.15 -24.53
N ILE A 161 0.54 21.89 -23.60
CA ILE A 161 0.56 20.64 -22.84
C ILE A 161 -0.64 20.61 -21.88
N ARG A 162 -1.48 19.56 -22.00
CA ARG A 162 -2.67 19.38 -21.16
C ARG A 162 -2.45 18.49 -19.94
N ARG A 163 -1.40 17.65 -19.97
CA ARG A 163 -1.05 16.69 -18.92
C ARG A 163 0.43 16.72 -18.65
N VAL A 164 0.77 16.86 -17.38
CA VAL A 164 2.15 16.86 -16.93
C VAL A 164 2.26 15.88 -15.79
N LEU A 165 3.24 14.99 -15.87
CA LEU A 165 3.64 14.11 -14.78
C LEU A 165 4.96 14.64 -14.23
N PHE A 166 5.00 14.96 -12.94
CA PHE A 166 6.22 15.41 -12.28
C PHE A 166 6.91 14.22 -11.62
N ARG A 167 8.09 13.86 -12.10
CA ARG A 167 8.98 12.94 -11.39
C ARG A 167 9.71 13.74 -10.31
N THR A 168 9.45 13.40 -9.05
CA THR A 168 10.02 14.08 -7.87
C THR A 168 10.95 13.15 -7.09
N LEU A 169 11.57 13.69 -6.04
CA LEU A 169 12.39 12.93 -5.09
C LEU A 169 11.65 11.74 -4.46
N ASN A 170 10.31 11.76 -4.43
CA ASN A 170 9.51 10.66 -3.87
C ASN A 170 9.72 9.33 -4.61
N THR A 171 10.02 9.40 -5.92
CA THR A 171 10.37 8.19 -6.70
C THR A 171 11.67 7.58 -6.20
N ASP A 172 12.71 8.40 -6.01
CA ASP A 172 14.04 7.96 -5.59
C ASP A 172 14.00 7.41 -4.15
N ARG A 173 13.21 8.07 -3.28
CA ARG A 173 12.96 7.62 -1.90
C ARG A 173 12.09 6.39 -1.80
N SER A 174 11.45 5.97 -2.90
CA SER A 174 10.63 4.75 -2.91
C SER A 174 9.53 4.78 -1.84
N ILE A 175 8.94 5.96 -1.55
CA ILE A 175 8.07 6.15 -0.37
C ILE A 175 6.86 5.20 -0.33
N PHE A 176 6.32 4.82 -1.48
CA PHE A 176 5.21 3.87 -1.57
C PHE A 176 5.65 2.40 -1.68
N ARG A 177 6.96 2.15 -1.84
CA ARG A 177 7.60 0.83 -1.82
C ARG A 177 8.15 0.50 -0.42
N LEU A 178 8.62 1.49 0.32
CA LEU A 178 8.94 1.39 1.73
C LEU A 178 7.64 1.38 2.55
N GLY A 179 7.63 0.67 3.67
CA GLY A 179 6.47 0.68 4.57
C GLY A 179 6.31 2.03 5.27
N ALA A 180 5.12 2.32 5.81
CA ALA A 180 4.84 3.56 6.55
C ALA A 180 5.82 3.78 7.72
N LYS A 181 6.36 2.69 8.28
CA LYS A 181 7.33 2.68 9.39
C LYS A 181 8.79 2.86 8.96
N GLU A 182 9.06 2.91 7.66
CA GLU A 182 10.40 3.00 7.06
C GLU A 182 10.64 4.34 6.36
N MET A 183 9.65 5.25 6.37
CA MET A 183 9.72 6.61 5.84
C MET A 183 10.12 7.62 6.91
#